data_AF-A0AAW9SAT5-F1
#
_entry.id   AF-A0AAW9SAT5-F1
#
_cell.length_a   1.000
_cell.length_b   1.000
_cell.length_c   1.000
_cell.angle_alpha   90.00
_cell.angle_beta   90.00
_cell.angle_gamma   90.00
#
_symmetry.space_group_name_H-M   'P 1'
#
loop_
_entity.id
_entity.type
_entity.pdbx_description
1 polymer ?
#
loop_
_entity_poly.entity_id
_entity_poly.type
_entity_poly.pdbx_seq_one_letter_code
_entity_poly.pdbx_strand_id
1 'polypeptide(L)'
;MDSKQLHRKFYNKFDLAKWFNEKNELVDENEVEYQYCGTKEDFRKEFVYQEIEKYYSDDKIYLIITSGNSSLVSKSEIVDRIEKFIGKKEIGVMDKSFTKLVFFNSYGTYKKGVVIDYPKSRTRKDRIPLKVAFHANMYDASTQRVAKAVQEPLEQLGKKLSNDYAGNMEHLWIDLELVESYLVNRKPYLFRFQKKVNIASSVGGKDYYYNVGHFSVAPDFDKLKVFPDDLVCDYILTLMYQSTQVLIDNQKKLDNFDTIKFRSDFVKSCNEMGYLLI
;
A
#
# COMPACT_ATOMS: atom_id res chain seq x y z
N MET A 1 25.03 5.34 -19.83
CA MET A 1 24.32 4.12 -19.37
C MET A 1 24.26 3.18 -20.55
N ASP A 2 24.77 1.96 -20.40
CA ASP A 2 24.71 0.99 -21.50
C ASP A 2 23.29 0.42 -21.67
N SER A 3 23.07 -0.28 -22.78
CA SER A 3 21.77 -0.87 -23.13
C SER A 3 21.24 -1.83 -22.04
N LYS A 4 22.11 -2.64 -21.42
CA LYS A 4 21.70 -3.62 -20.39
C LYS A 4 21.28 -2.91 -19.11
N GLN A 5 22.05 -1.90 -18.69
CA GLN A 5 21.76 -1.05 -17.54
C GLN A 5 20.43 -0.31 -17.73
N LEU A 6 20.18 0.24 -18.92
CA LEU A 6 18.96 0.95 -19.23
C LEU A 6 17.74 0.03 -19.19
N HIS A 7 17.82 -1.14 -19.81
CA HIS A 7 16.76 -2.15 -19.78
C HIS A 7 16.42 -2.57 -18.35
N ARG A 8 17.43 -2.93 -17.54
CA ARG A 8 17.22 -3.26 -16.13
C ARG A 8 16.59 -2.10 -15.35
N LYS A 9 17.04 -0.88 -15.61
CA LYS A 9 16.54 0.32 -14.92
C LYS A 9 15.08 0.60 -15.28
N PHE A 10 14.68 0.41 -16.53
CA PHE A 10 13.28 0.54 -16.96
C PHE A 10 12.38 -0.43 -16.21
N TYR A 11 12.68 -1.73 -16.21
CA TYR A 11 11.82 -2.71 -15.55
C TYR A 11 11.76 -2.53 -14.02
N ASN A 12 12.87 -2.12 -13.39
CA ASN A 12 12.86 -1.73 -11.97
C ASN A 12 11.92 -0.54 -11.68
N LYS A 13 11.71 0.36 -12.65
CA LYS A 13 10.87 1.55 -12.54
C LYS A 13 9.43 1.28 -12.99
N PHE A 14 9.25 0.38 -13.94
CA PHE A 14 7.96 -0.12 -14.40
C PHE A 14 7.15 -0.71 -13.24
N ASP A 15 7.77 -1.51 -12.38
CA ASP A 15 7.15 -2.09 -11.18
C ASP A 15 6.76 -1.06 -10.10
N LEU A 16 7.21 0.19 -10.26
CA LEU A 16 6.90 1.32 -9.36
C LEU A 16 5.96 2.33 -10.04
N ALA A 17 5.55 2.07 -11.27
CA ALA A 17 4.67 2.97 -12.00
C ALA A 17 3.24 2.87 -11.48
N LYS A 18 2.58 4.01 -11.34
CA LYS A 18 1.12 4.09 -11.39
C LYS A 18 0.73 4.56 -12.79
N TRP A 19 -0.39 4.05 -13.29
CA TRP A 19 -0.81 4.21 -14.66
C TRP A 19 -2.02 5.14 -14.74
N PHE A 20 -2.21 5.78 -15.89
CA PHE A 20 -3.36 6.66 -16.09
C PHE A 20 -4.60 5.90 -16.56
N ASN A 21 -5.77 6.30 -16.07
CA ASN A 21 -7.06 5.96 -16.66
C ASN A 21 -7.45 6.97 -17.76
N GLU A 22 -8.63 6.79 -18.36
CA GLU A 22 -9.18 7.68 -19.41
C GLU A 22 -9.30 9.15 -18.97
N LYS A 23 -9.49 9.38 -17.66
CA LYS A 23 -9.62 10.71 -17.05
C LYS A 23 -8.28 11.35 -16.71
N ASN A 24 -7.16 10.70 -17.02
CA ASN A 24 -5.80 11.09 -16.61
C ASN A 24 -5.58 11.08 -15.08
N GLU A 25 -6.29 10.23 -14.36
CA GLU A 25 -6.08 9.97 -12.94
C GLU A 25 -5.15 8.77 -12.77
N LEU A 26 -4.32 8.77 -11.72
CA LEU A 26 -3.45 7.63 -11.41
C LEU A 26 -4.27 6.54 -10.73
N VAL A 27 -4.25 5.35 -11.32
CA VAL A 27 -5.08 4.21 -10.90
C VAL A 27 -4.27 2.92 -10.78
N ASP A 28 -4.92 1.89 -10.25
CA ASP A 28 -4.43 0.51 -10.24
C ASP A 28 -4.66 -0.19 -11.58
N GLU A 29 -3.99 -1.33 -11.80
CA GLU A 29 -3.87 -2.02 -13.09
C GLU A 29 -5.24 -2.35 -13.76
N ASN A 30 -6.29 -2.59 -12.97
CA ASN A 30 -7.62 -2.95 -13.48
C ASN A 30 -8.41 -1.77 -14.08
N GLU A 31 -8.02 -0.53 -13.78
CA GLU A 31 -8.70 0.68 -14.24
C GLU A 31 -7.86 1.44 -15.28
N VAL A 32 -6.74 0.84 -15.70
CA VAL A 32 -5.78 1.45 -16.62
C VAL A 32 -6.38 1.57 -17.99
N GLU A 33 -6.17 2.74 -18.58
CA GLU A 33 -6.54 2.97 -19.97
C GLU A 33 -5.47 2.42 -20.92
N TYR A 34 -5.91 1.59 -21.85
CA TYR A 34 -5.08 1.01 -22.90
C TYR A 34 -5.44 1.65 -24.24
N GLN A 35 -4.51 2.43 -24.78
CA GLN A 35 -4.72 3.14 -26.04
C GLN A 35 -4.28 2.26 -27.20
N TYR A 36 -5.15 2.06 -28.19
CA TYR A 36 -4.83 1.29 -29.39
C TYR A 36 -3.99 2.09 -30.39
N CYS A 37 -2.85 1.54 -30.78
CA CYS A 37 -1.95 2.08 -31.79
C CYS A 37 -1.69 1.14 -32.98
N GLY A 38 -2.20 -0.09 -32.95
CA GLY A 38 -2.05 -1.07 -34.01
C GLY A 38 -0.65 -1.67 -34.15
N THR A 39 -0.47 -2.56 -35.12
CA THR A 39 0.82 -3.18 -35.45
C THR A 39 0.98 -3.28 -36.96
N LYS A 40 2.23 -3.34 -37.45
CA LYS A 40 2.54 -3.47 -38.89
C LYS A 40 1.81 -2.38 -39.71
N GLU A 41 1.01 -2.78 -40.69
CA GLU A 41 0.26 -1.88 -41.59
C GLU A 41 -0.82 -1.07 -40.86
N ASP A 42 -1.33 -1.57 -39.73
CA ASP A 42 -2.32 -0.88 -38.91
C ASP A 42 -1.70 0.11 -37.91
N PHE A 43 -0.37 0.23 -37.91
CA PHE A 43 0.32 1.08 -36.94
C PHE A 43 0.03 2.57 -37.19
N ARG A 44 -0.57 3.23 -36.20
CA ARG A 44 -0.99 4.63 -36.26
C ARG A 44 0.18 5.56 -35.93
N LYS A 45 1.12 5.68 -36.86
CA LYS A 45 2.39 6.39 -36.70
C LYS A 45 2.24 7.83 -36.21
N GLU A 46 1.42 8.64 -36.88
CA GLU A 46 1.21 10.06 -36.55
C GLU A 46 0.57 10.23 -35.17
N PHE A 47 -0.35 9.33 -34.81
CA PHE A 47 -0.99 9.33 -33.50
C PHE A 47 0.02 9.06 -32.38
N VAL A 48 0.86 8.04 -32.54
CA VAL A 48 1.90 7.72 -31.55
C VAL A 48 2.93 8.85 -31.44
N TYR A 49 3.30 9.48 -32.56
CA TYR A 49 4.19 10.64 -32.55
C TYR A 49 3.62 11.79 -31.73
N GLN A 50 2.36 12.18 -31.99
CA GLN A 50 1.69 13.27 -31.26
C GLN A 50 1.60 12.99 -29.76
N GLU A 51 1.31 11.75 -29.39
CA GLU A 51 1.21 11.35 -27.98
C GLU A 51 2.56 11.38 -27.26
N ILE A 52 3.64 10.94 -27.92
CA ILE A 52 5.00 11.04 -27.38
C ILE A 52 5.42 12.50 -27.25
N GLU A 53 5.16 13.33 -28.28
CA GLU A 53 5.48 14.76 -28.27
C GLU A 53 4.77 15.51 -27.14
N LYS A 54 3.48 15.22 -26.94
CA LYS A 54 2.67 15.84 -25.88
C LYS A 54 3.10 15.39 -24.48
N TYR A 55 3.46 14.12 -24.31
CA TYR A 55 3.69 13.54 -22.99
C TYR A 55 5.09 13.85 -22.43
N TYR A 56 6.10 13.85 -23.31
CA TYR A 56 7.49 14.10 -22.96
C TYR A 56 7.92 15.52 -23.32
N SER A 57 8.59 16.21 -22.41
CA SER A 57 9.16 17.53 -22.69
C SER A 57 10.55 17.46 -23.32
N ASP A 58 11.29 16.37 -23.11
CA ASP A 58 12.67 16.22 -23.57
C ASP A 58 12.76 15.83 -25.06
N ASP A 59 13.61 16.50 -25.84
CA ASP A 59 13.85 16.17 -27.27
C ASP A 59 14.41 14.76 -27.50
N LYS A 60 15.06 14.21 -26.48
CA LYS A 60 15.60 12.84 -26.47
C LYS A 60 15.05 12.08 -25.28
N ILE A 61 14.60 10.86 -25.52
CA ILE A 61 14.02 9.97 -24.51
C ILE A 61 14.60 8.57 -24.67
N TYR A 62 14.52 7.78 -23.60
CA TYR A 62 15.01 6.41 -23.62
C TYR A 62 13.99 5.49 -24.30
N LEU A 63 14.48 4.67 -25.22
CA LEU A 63 13.74 3.58 -25.85
C LEU A 63 14.32 2.24 -25.36
N ILE A 64 13.45 1.35 -24.91
CA ILE A 64 13.77 0.07 -24.29
C ILE A 64 13.05 -1.03 -25.05
N ILE A 65 13.79 -1.88 -25.76
CA ILE A 65 13.19 -3.01 -26.52
C ILE A 65 13.74 -4.34 -26.01
N THR A 66 15.06 -4.45 -25.87
CA THR A 66 15.72 -5.61 -25.24
C THR A 66 16.98 -5.17 -24.51
N SER A 67 17.57 -6.04 -23.70
CA SER A 67 18.83 -5.76 -23.01
C SER A 67 19.98 -5.37 -23.95
N GLY A 68 19.96 -5.84 -25.21
CA GLY A 68 20.95 -5.48 -26.24
C GLY A 68 20.49 -4.37 -27.20
N ASN A 69 19.24 -3.91 -27.09
CA ASN A 69 18.66 -2.91 -27.97
C ASN A 69 17.83 -1.92 -27.13
N SER A 70 18.52 -1.14 -26.32
CA SER A 70 17.97 -0.02 -25.55
C SER A 70 18.93 1.16 -25.67
N SER A 71 18.40 2.35 -25.95
CA SER A 71 19.22 3.54 -26.22
C SER A 71 18.46 4.84 -25.97
N LEU A 72 19.21 5.93 -25.80
CA LEU A 72 18.65 7.28 -25.87
C LEU A 72 18.47 7.65 -27.35
N VAL A 73 17.25 8.04 -27.75
CA VAL A 73 16.89 8.38 -29.14
C VAL A 73 16.18 9.72 -29.19
N SER A 74 16.19 10.41 -30.32
CA SER A 74 15.34 11.59 -30.49
C SER A 74 13.86 11.19 -30.61
N LYS A 75 12.95 12.11 -30.27
CA LYS A 75 11.51 11.90 -30.51
C LYS A 75 11.18 11.69 -32.00
N SER A 76 11.94 12.30 -32.91
CA SER A 76 11.78 12.10 -34.36
C SER A 76 12.10 10.67 -34.81
N GLU A 77 13.01 9.98 -34.15
CA GLU A 77 13.45 8.62 -34.52
C GLU A 77 12.68 7.52 -33.77
N ILE A 78 12.02 7.85 -32.66
CA ILE A 78 11.47 6.83 -31.76
C ILE A 78 10.30 6.08 -32.38
N VAL A 79 9.45 6.77 -33.13
CA VAL A 79 8.23 6.18 -33.69
C VAL A 79 8.57 5.15 -34.77
N ASP A 80 9.55 5.45 -35.63
CA ASP A 80 10.09 4.49 -36.62
C ASP A 80 10.63 3.23 -35.94
N ARG A 81 11.28 3.40 -34.78
CA ARG A 81 11.77 2.27 -34.02
C ARG A 81 10.65 1.50 -33.34
N ILE A 82 9.62 2.15 -32.82
CA ILE A 82 8.44 1.48 -32.26
C ILE A 82 7.78 0.64 -33.36
N GLU A 83 7.49 1.24 -34.52
CA GLU A 83 6.88 0.59 -35.69
C GLU A 83 7.60 -0.71 -36.10
N LYS A 84 8.94 -0.70 -36.11
CA LYS A 84 9.75 -1.86 -36.49
C LYS A 84 9.57 -3.08 -35.56
N PHE A 85 9.30 -2.83 -34.28
CA PHE A 85 9.32 -3.84 -33.22
C PHE A 85 7.95 -4.13 -32.60
N ILE A 86 6.96 -3.24 -32.76
CA ILE A 86 5.60 -3.45 -32.29
C ILE A 86 5.03 -4.72 -32.96
N GLY A 87 4.28 -5.53 -32.20
CA GLY A 87 3.86 -6.86 -32.65
C GLY A 87 4.89 -7.97 -32.46
N LYS A 88 6.15 -7.65 -32.15
CA LYS A 88 7.24 -8.65 -31.96
C LYS A 88 7.83 -8.63 -30.56
N LYS A 89 7.89 -7.45 -29.94
CA LYS A 89 8.44 -7.22 -28.61
C LYS A 89 7.60 -6.18 -27.88
N GLU A 90 7.62 -6.26 -26.56
CA GLU A 90 7.18 -5.16 -25.71
C GLU A 90 8.22 -4.03 -25.78
N ILE A 91 7.74 -2.80 -25.69
CA ILE A 91 8.58 -1.62 -25.88
C ILE A 91 8.29 -0.64 -24.75
N GLY A 92 9.34 -0.30 -24.01
CA GLY A 92 9.33 0.77 -23.03
C GLY A 92 9.84 2.08 -23.63
N VAL A 93 9.21 3.18 -23.26
CA VAL A 93 9.70 4.53 -23.49
C VAL A 93 9.75 5.25 -22.15
N MET A 94 10.79 6.02 -21.89
CA MET A 94 10.98 6.67 -20.58
C MET A 94 11.73 8.00 -20.71
N ASP A 95 11.38 8.97 -19.89
CA ASP A 95 12.08 10.25 -19.81
C ASP A 95 13.48 10.11 -19.18
N LYS A 96 14.30 11.16 -19.30
CA LYS A 96 15.66 11.13 -18.77
C LYS A 96 15.70 11.10 -17.23
N SER A 97 14.67 11.63 -16.58
CA SER A 97 14.50 11.63 -15.12
C SER A 97 13.98 10.31 -14.54
N PHE A 98 13.59 9.34 -15.37
CA PHE A 98 13.03 8.05 -14.92
C PHE A 98 11.75 8.22 -14.11
N THR A 99 10.91 9.18 -14.51
CA THR A 99 9.68 9.60 -13.84
C THR A 99 8.43 9.39 -14.68
N LYS A 100 8.53 9.42 -16.01
CA LYS A 100 7.43 9.19 -16.95
C LYS A 100 7.76 8.03 -17.84
N LEU A 101 6.82 7.13 -18.04
CA LEU A 101 6.98 6.00 -18.94
C LEU A 101 5.74 5.74 -19.79
N VAL A 102 5.99 5.21 -20.98
CA VAL A 102 4.99 4.61 -21.86
C VAL A 102 5.41 3.18 -22.11
N PHE A 103 4.45 2.27 -22.07
CA PHE A 103 4.70 0.86 -22.33
C PHE A 103 3.76 0.37 -23.43
N PHE A 104 4.35 -0.12 -24.50
CA PHE A 104 3.66 -0.74 -25.63
C PHE A 104 3.76 -2.25 -25.50
N ASN A 105 2.62 -2.94 -25.58
CA ASN A 105 2.60 -4.40 -25.60
C ASN A 105 2.71 -4.93 -27.04
N SER A 106 2.82 -6.25 -27.17
CA SER A 106 2.88 -6.92 -28.48
C SER A 106 1.55 -6.92 -29.25
N TYR A 107 0.44 -6.48 -28.65
CA TYR A 107 -0.87 -6.43 -29.32
C TYR A 107 -1.15 -5.09 -30.00
N GLY A 108 -0.21 -4.14 -29.93
CA GLY A 108 -0.41 -2.81 -30.50
C GLY A 108 -1.29 -1.92 -29.63
N THR A 109 -1.31 -2.13 -28.31
CA THR A 109 -1.82 -1.15 -27.36
C THR A 109 -0.70 -0.62 -26.47
N TYR A 110 -0.90 0.56 -25.90
CA TYR A 110 0.03 1.12 -24.93
C TYR A 110 -0.69 1.77 -23.76
N LYS A 111 0.04 1.90 -22.66
CA LYS A 111 -0.38 2.63 -21.46
C LYS A 111 0.69 3.64 -21.06
N LYS A 112 0.27 4.72 -20.42
CA LYS A 112 1.13 5.82 -19.94
C LYS A 112 1.08 5.85 -18.42
N GLY A 113 2.19 6.15 -17.78
CA GLY A 113 2.28 6.16 -16.33
C GLY A 113 3.45 6.95 -15.81
N VAL A 114 3.41 7.23 -14.50
CA VAL A 114 4.50 7.90 -13.79
C VAL A 114 5.08 6.98 -12.74
N VAL A 115 6.40 7.02 -12.60
CA VAL A 115 7.09 6.32 -11.51
C VAL A 115 6.81 7.06 -10.22
N ILE A 116 6.24 6.35 -9.25
CA ILE A 116 6.15 6.86 -7.89
C ILE A 116 7.28 6.24 -7.07
N ASP A 117 8.29 7.05 -6.75
CA ASP A 117 9.35 6.60 -5.85
C ASP A 117 8.86 6.66 -4.40
N TYR A 118 8.82 5.50 -3.76
CA TYR A 118 8.44 5.34 -2.38
C TYR A 118 9.72 5.14 -1.55
N PRO A 119 10.25 6.20 -0.90
CA PRO A 119 11.49 6.11 -0.12
C PRO A 119 11.41 4.99 0.93
N LYS A 120 12.56 4.51 1.41
CA LYS A 120 12.57 3.45 2.44
C LYS A 120 11.96 3.90 3.78
N SER A 121 11.94 5.20 4.01
CA SER A 121 11.41 5.86 5.20
C SER A 121 10.99 7.27 4.85
N ARG A 122 10.07 7.83 5.65
CA ARG A 122 9.75 9.26 5.62
C ARG A 122 9.41 9.75 7.02
N THR A 123 9.53 11.05 7.24
CA THR A 123 8.89 11.71 8.38
C THR A 123 7.38 11.76 8.12
N ARG A 124 6.59 11.55 9.16
CA ARG A 124 5.14 11.78 9.09
C ARG A 124 4.90 13.23 8.67
N LYS A 125 3.96 13.45 7.76
CA LYS A 125 3.57 14.80 7.36
C LYS A 125 2.86 15.48 8.53
N ASP A 126 3.19 16.75 8.75
CA ASP A 126 2.60 17.56 9.81
C ASP A 126 1.06 17.56 9.72
N ARG A 127 0.41 17.55 10.90
CA ARG A 127 -1.05 17.64 11.06
C ARG A 127 -1.87 16.52 10.44
N ILE A 128 -1.25 15.46 9.90
CA ILE A 128 -1.98 14.25 9.52
C ILE A 128 -2.19 13.42 10.80
N PRO A 129 -3.42 13.09 11.20
CA PRO A 129 -3.67 12.24 12.37
C PRO A 129 -3.05 10.85 12.19
N LEU A 130 -2.67 10.22 13.31
CA LEU A 130 -2.46 8.78 13.36
C LEU A 130 -3.75 8.09 12.88
N LYS A 131 -3.62 7.03 12.09
CA LYS A 131 -4.75 6.13 11.80
C LYS A 131 -4.64 4.87 12.65
N VAL A 132 -5.67 4.59 13.43
CA VAL A 132 -5.73 3.40 14.28
C VAL A 132 -6.70 2.40 13.67
N ALA A 133 -6.26 1.17 13.51
CA ALA A 133 -7.09 0.08 13.03
C ALA A 133 -6.97 -1.13 13.96
N PHE A 134 -8.12 -1.70 14.28
CA PHE A 134 -8.23 -2.96 15.00
C PHE A 134 -8.78 -4.00 14.04
N HIS A 135 -8.19 -5.20 14.03
CA HIS A 135 -8.59 -6.26 13.10
C HIS A 135 -9.01 -7.52 13.84
N ALA A 136 -10.19 -8.04 13.55
CA ALA A 136 -10.68 -9.33 14.04
C ALA A 136 -11.21 -10.19 12.86
N ASN A 137 -10.49 -10.15 11.75
CA ASN A 137 -10.93 -10.68 10.45
C ASN A 137 -10.64 -12.18 10.25
N MET A 138 -9.79 -12.77 11.08
CA MET A 138 -9.51 -14.20 11.07
C MET A 138 -10.06 -14.84 12.34
N TYR A 139 -11.00 -15.77 12.19
CA TYR A 139 -11.65 -16.49 13.28
C TYR A 139 -12.01 -17.91 12.82
N ASP A 140 -12.21 -18.80 13.79
CA ASP A 140 -12.79 -20.12 13.55
C ASP A 140 -14.28 -20.14 13.89
N ALA A 141 -14.94 -21.29 13.67
CA ALA A 141 -16.36 -21.44 13.97
C ALA A 141 -16.70 -21.18 15.45
N SER A 142 -15.77 -21.47 16.37
CA SER A 142 -15.98 -21.33 17.81
C SER A 142 -15.90 -19.88 18.30
N THR A 143 -15.17 -19.03 17.56
CA THR A 143 -14.92 -17.62 17.89
C THR A 143 -15.65 -16.64 16.98
N GLN A 144 -16.38 -17.12 15.98
CA GLN A 144 -17.17 -16.28 15.07
C GLN A 144 -18.11 -15.33 15.81
N ARG A 145 -18.72 -15.78 16.92
CA ARG A 145 -19.60 -14.93 17.74
C ARG A 145 -18.86 -13.71 18.30
N VAL A 146 -17.60 -13.90 18.70
CA VAL A 146 -16.74 -12.84 19.25
C VAL A 146 -16.40 -11.85 18.15
N ALA A 147 -15.95 -12.33 16.99
CA ALA A 147 -15.63 -11.48 15.84
C ALA A 147 -16.81 -10.56 15.45
N LYS A 148 -18.03 -11.12 15.40
CA LYS A 148 -19.25 -10.36 15.10
C LYS A 148 -19.57 -9.33 16.18
N ALA A 149 -19.48 -9.70 17.45
CA ALA A 149 -19.80 -8.80 18.56
C ALA A 149 -18.88 -7.57 18.60
N VAL A 150 -17.58 -7.75 18.32
CA VAL A 150 -16.58 -6.69 18.46
C VAL A 150 -16.34 -5.88 17.19
N GLN A 151 -16.87 -6.29 16.04
CA GLN A 151 -16.56 -5.67 14.75
C GLN A 151 -16.88 -4.17 14.73
N GLU A 152 -18.12 -3.79 15.02
CA GLU A 152 -18.54 -2.39 15.03
C GLU A 152 -17.87 -1.59 16.16
N PRO A 153 -17.82 -2.08 17.42
CA PRO A 153 -17.11 -1.37 18.50
C PRO A 153 -15.64 -1.09 18.17
N LEU A 154 -14.92 -2.07 17.62
CA LEU A 154 -13.51 -1.88 17.24
C LEU A 154 -13.34 -0.87 16.09
N GLU A 155 -14.24 -0.86 15.12
CA GLU A 155 -14.23 0.14 14.04
C GLU A 155 -14.48 1.56 14.58
N GLN A 156 -15.50 1.73 15.44
CA GLN A 156 -15.82 3.01 16.05
C GLN A 156 -14.68 3.53 16.94
N LEU A 157 -14.08 2.64 17.74
CA LEU A 157 -12.95 2.97 18.59
C LEU A 157 -11.73 3.39 17.76
N GLY A 158 -11.42 2.67 16.67
CA GLY A 158 -10.34 3.03 15.75
C GLY A 158 -10.52 4.43 15.16
N LYS A 159 -11.74 4.81 14.80
CA LYS A 159 -12.07 6.17 14.34
C LYS A 159 -11.86 7.21 15.44
N LYS A 160 -12.35 6.97 16.66
CA LYS A 160 -12.18 7.87 17.81
C LYS A 160 -10.72 8.06 18.21
N LEU A 161 -9.89 7.02 18.09
CA LEU A 161 -8.47 7.05 18.38
C LEU A 161 -7.60 7.51 17.21
N SER A 162 -8.19 7.87 16.06
CA SER A 162 -7.42 8.39 14.93
C SER A 162 -7.20 9.90 15.10
N ASN A 163 -6.21 10.27 15.92
CA ASN A 163 -5.92 11.66 16.31
C ASN A 163 -4.41 11.97 16.25
N ASP A 164 -4.04 13.22 16.52
CA ASP A 164 -2.65 13.62 16.66
C ASP A 164 -2.12 13.36 18.08
N TYR A 165 -1.29 12.31 18.17
CA TYR A 165 -0.52 11.92 19.36
C TYR A 165 0.97 12.23 19.21
N ALA A 166 1.33 13.18 18.34
CA ALA A 166 2.73 13.47 18.00
C ALA A 166 3.48 12.24 17.44
N GLY A 167 4.79 12.42 17.28
CA GLY A 167 5.71 11.44 16.74
C GLY A 167 5.48 10.99 15.30
N ASN A 168 6.32 10.05 14.85
CA ASN A 168 6.39 9.67 13.43
C ASN A 168 5.41 8.58 13.04
N MET A 169 4.73 7.93 13.98
CA MET A 169 3.78 6.85 13.66
C MET A 169 2.60 7.42 12.85
N GLU A 170 2.35 6.83 11.68
CA GLU A 170 1.24 7.21 10.80
C GLU A 170 0.09 6.20 10.88
N HIS A 171 0.41 4.94 11.22
CA HIS A 171 -0.56 3.86 11.36
C HIS A 171 -0.25 3.02 12.60
N LEU A 172 -1.30 2.65 13.34
CA LEU A 172 -1.24 1.66 14.41
C LEU A 172 -2.25 0.56 14.11
N TRP A 173 -1.76 -0.66 13.91
CA TRP A 173 -2.57 -1.84 13.64
C TRP A 173 -2.50 -2.80 14.82
N ILE A 174 -3.66 -3.20 15.33
CA ILE A 174 -3.78 -4.10 16.47
C ILE A 174 -4.69 -5.25 16.06
N ASP A 175 -4.12 -6.45 15.91
CA ASP A 175 -4.87 -7.63 15.51
C ASP A 175 -5.37 -8.42 16.72
N LEU A 176 -6.64 -8.78 16.74
CA LEU A 176 -7.22 -9.76 17.65
C LEU A 176 -7.11 -11.16 17.04
N GLU A 177 -6.31 -12.02 17.64
CA GLU A 177 -6.09 -13.39 17.19
C GLU A 177 -7.24 -14.28 17.68
N LEU A 178 -8.21 -14.60 16.81
CA LEU A 178 -9.37 -15.42 17.13
C LEU A 178 -9.28 -16.87 16.62
N VAL A 179 -8.13 -17.30 16.09
CA VAL A 179 -7.95 -18.70 15.65
C VAL A 179 -7.10 -19.45 16.68
N GLU A 180 -7.73 -20.18 17.59
CA GLU A 180 -7.05 -20.85 18.72
C GLU A 180 -5.95 -21.80 18.23
N SER A 181 -6.26 -22.56 17.17
CA SER A 181 -5.34 -23.55 16.57
C SER A 181 -4.03 -22.94 16.06
N TYR A 182 -4.03 -21.66 15.66
CA TYR A 182 -2.79 -20.98 15.26
C TYR A 182 -1.88 -20.76 16.45
N LEU A 183 -2.45 -20.43 17.61
CA LEU A 183 -1.70 -20.05 18.81
C LEU A 183 -1.14 -21.25 19.58
N VAL A 184 -1.56 -22.47 19.23
CA VAL A 184 -0.96 -23.71 19.76
C VAL A 184 0.55 -23.76 19.46
N ASN A 185 0.94 -23.31 18.26
CA ASN A 185 2.32 -23.41 17.78
C ASN A 185 3.05 -22.06 17.69
N ARG A 186 2.38 -20.94 17.98
CA ARG A 186 3.01 -19.61 17.99
C ARG A 186 2.41 -18.71 19.06
N LYS A 187 3.21 -17.76 19.53
CA LYS A 187 2.72 -16.64 20.33
C LYS A 187 2.08 -15.57 19.41
N PRO A 188 1.24 -14.68 19.96
CA PRO A 188 0.86 -13.46 19.28
C PRO A 188 2.09 -12.69 18.80
N TYR A 189 1.98 -12.06 17.63
CA TYR A 189 2.99 -11.18 17.08
C TYR A 189 3.31 -10.04 18.04
N LEU A 190 4.58 -9.98 18.43
CA LEU A 190 5.15 -8.91 19.23
C LEU A 190 5.12 -7.58 18.46
N PHE A 191 5.12 -6.47 19.21
CA PHE A 191 5.18 -5.14 18.64
C PHE A 191 6.39 -4.92 17.74
N ARG A 192 6.10 -4.39 16.55
CA ARG A 192 7.07 -3.94 15.57
C ARG A 192 6.69 -2.55 15.08
N PHE A 193 7.72 -1.73 14.89
CA PHE A 193 7.57 -0.45 14.22
C PHE A 193 8.33 -0.51 12.90
N GLN A 194 7.59 -0.50 11.79
CA GLN A 194 8.14 -0.64 10.43
C GLN A 194 8.04 0.70 9.71
N LYS A 195 9.17 1.20 9.22
CA LYS A 195 9.23 2.48 8.48
C LYS A 195 8.47 2.42 7.16
N LYS A 196 8.32 1.23 6.57
CA LYS A 196 7.57 0.97 5.34
C LYS A 196 7.05 -0.46 5.36
N VAL A 197 5.75 -0.63 5.09
CA VAL A 197 5.06 -1.91 4.96
C VAL A 197 4.48 -1.98 3.56
N ASN A 198 4.72 -3.09 2.86
CA ASN A 198 4.13 -3.36 1.57
C ASN A 198 2.84 -4.13 1.81
N ILE A 199 1.74 -3.71 1.19
CA ILE A 199 0.56 -4.56 1.10
C ILE A 199 0.61 -5.22 -0.27
N ALA A 200 0.53 -6.56 -0.27
CA ALA A 200 0.35 -7.29 -1.51
C ALA A 200 -1.05 -6.95 -2.02
N SER A 201 -1.15 -6.09 -3.03
CA SER A 201 -2.39 -6.02 -3.81
C SER A 201 -2.41 -7.24 -4.72
N SER A 202 -3.60 -7.83 -4.90
CA SER A 202 -3.84 -8.88 -5.91
C SER A 202 -3.72 -8.34 -7.34
N VAL A 203 -3.49 -7.03 -7.52
CA VAL A 203 -3.66 -6.29 -8.77
C VAL A 203 -2.45 -5.38 -9.01
N GLY A 204 -1.25 -5.96 -9.16
CA GLY A 204 -0.08 -5.33 -9.79
C GLY A 204 0.51 -4.05 -9.16
N GLY A 205 -0.18 -3.38 -8.26
CA GLY A 205 0.24 -2.14 -7.59
C GLY A 205 0.80 -2.46 -6.21
N LYS A 206 1.99 -1.93 -5.90
CA LYS A 206 2.52 -1.97 -4.53
C LYS A 206 1.99 -0.74 -3.82
N ASP A 207 0.93 -0.92 -3.04
CA ASP A 207 0.55 0.08 -2.06
C ASP A 207 1.43 -0.07 -0.82
N TYR A 208 1.81 1.07 -0.26
CA TYR A 208 2.73 1.13 0.87
C TYR A 208 2.14 2.00 1.98
N TYR A 209 2.36 1.54 3.20
CA TYR A 209 2.11 2.29 4.42
C TYR A 209 3.44 2.64 5.06
N TYR A 210 3.57 3.87 5.56
CA TYR A 210 4.78 4.34 6.23
C TYR A 210 4.59 4.34 7.74
N ASN A 211 5.69 4.19 8.48
CA ASN A 211 5.71 4.36 9.93
C ASN A 211 4.57 3.63 10.66
N VAL A 212 4.49 2.32 10.43
CA VAL A 212 3.41 1.46 10.95
C VAL A 212 3.87 0.80 12.24
N GLY A 213 3.15 1.06 13.33
CA GLY A 213 3.18 0.22 14.52
C GLY A 213 2.22 -0.95 14.33
N HIS A 214 2.67 -2.17 14.58
CA HIS A 214 1.84 -3.37 14.43
C HIS A 214 2.15 -4.41 15.50
N PHE A 215 1.10 -5.00 16.06
CA PHE A 215 1.17 -6.13 16.97
C PHE A 215 -0.17 -6.87 17.01
N SER A 216 -0.19 -8.04 17.62
CA SER A 216 -1.41 -8.79 17.83
C SER A 216 -1.62 -9.16 19.28
N VAL A 217 -2.87 -9.41 19.64
CA VAL A 217 -3.34 -9.73 20.99
C VAL A 217 -4.16 -11.00 20.89
N ALA A 218 -3.90 -11.96 21.79
CA ALA A 218 -4.72 -13.16 21.91
C ALA A 218 -5.58 -13.08 23.17
N PRO A 219 -6.88 -13.40 23.07
CA PRO A 219 -7.73 -13.58 24.23
C PRO A 219 -7.44 -14.91 24.93
N ASP A 220 -7.97 -15.03 26.14
CA ASP A 220 -8.10 -16.30 26.83
C ASP A 220 -9.30 -17.05 26.25
N PHE A 221 -9.03 -18.07 25.43
CA PHE A 221 -10.07 -18.81 24.71
C PHE A 221 -11.00 -19.58 25.65
N ASP A 222 -10.52 -20.02 26.82
CA ASP A 222 -11.35 -20.71 27.79
C ASP A 222 -12.33 -19.75 28.47
N LYS A 223 -11.88 -18.52 28.77
CA LYS A 223 -12.79 -17.46 29.20
C LYS A 223 -13.81 -17.12 28.11
N LEU A 224 -13.38 -17.02 26.85
CA LEU A 224 -14.28 -16.76 25.73
C LEU A 224 -15.32 -17.85 25.53
N LYS A 225 -15.14 -19.09 26.01
CA LYS A 225 -16.18 -20.13 25.90
C LYS A 225 -17.35 -19.90 26.88
N VAL A 226 -17.08 -19.25 28.02
CA VAL A 226 -18.05 -19.07 29.11
C VAL A 226 -18.60 -17.65 29.21
N PHE A 227 -17.98 -16.67 28.56
CA PHE A 227 -18.41 -15.27 28.62
C PHE A 227 -19.81 -15.09 27.97
N PRO A 228 -20.77 -14.51 28.71
CA PRO A 228 -22.02 -14.00 28.15
C PRO A 228 -21.78 -13.03 27.00
N ASP A 229 -22.64 -13.04 25.99
CA ASP A 229 -22.48 -12.23 24.76
C ASP A 229 -22.38 -10.73 25.05
N ASP A 230 -23.10 -10.23 26.07
CA ASP A 230 -23.09 -8.84 26.50
C ASP A 230 -21.76 -8.40 27.14
N LEU A 231 -20.98 -9.34 27.68
CA LEU A 231 -19.69 -9.06 28.34
C LEU A 231 -18.48 -9.29 27.43
N VAL A 232 -18.67 -9.90 26.25
CA VAL A 232 -17.57 -10.17 25.31
C VAL A 232 -16.88 -8.88 24.89
N CYS A 233 -17.64 -7.83 24.58
CA CYS A 233 -17.06 -6.56 24.13
C CYS A 233 -16.25 -5.88 25.24
N ASP A 234 -16.77 -5.80 26.46
CA ASP A 234 -16.03 -5.22 27.60
C ASP A 234 -14.72 -5.97 27.84
N TYR A 235 -14.76 -7.31 27.81
CA TYR A 235 -13.56 -8.13 27.96
C TYR A 235 -12.53 -7.88 26.85
N ILE A 236 -12.94 -7.87 25.59
CA ILE A 236 -12.03 -7.66 24.46
C ILE A 236 -11.47 -6.24 24.44
N LEU A 237 -12.29 -5.21 24.71
CA LEU A 237 -11.82 -3.82 24.76
C LEU A 237 -10.86 -3.60 25.93
N THR A 238 -11.11 -4.25 27.07
CA THR A 238 -10.19 -4.29 28.20
C THR A 238 -8.86 -4.91 27.80
N LEU A 239 -8.89 -6.07 27.17
CA LEU A 239 -7.69 -6.77 26.70
C LEU A 239 -6.91 -5.89 25.70
N MET A 240 -7.59 -5.25 24.75
CA MET A 240 -6.99 -4.31 23.81
C MET A 240 -6.35 -3.14 24.52
N TYR A 241 -7.05 -2.50 25.47
CA TYR A 241 -6.49 -1.41 26.26
C TYR A 241 -5.23 -1.83 27.01
N GLN A 242 -5.27 -2.96 27.72
CA GLN A 242 -4.12 -3.51 28.45
C GLN A 242 -2.94 -3.76 27.52
N SER A 243 -3.19 -4.30 26.32
CA SER A 243 -2.15 -4.60 25.34
C SER A 243 -1.38 -3.36 24.87
N THR A 244 -1.98 -2.16 24.91
CA THR A 244 -1.29 -0.91 24.54
C THR A 244 -0.17 -0.52 25.50
N GLN A 245 0.02 -1.24 26.62
CA GLN A 245 1.20 -1.14 27.48
C GLN A 245 2.50 -1.33 26.68
N VAL A 246 2.46 -2.15 25.62
CA VAL A 246 3.61 -2.35 24.73
C VAL A 246 4.11 -1.06 24.07
N LEU A 247 3.24 -0.06 23.90
CA LEU A 247 3.61 1.26 23.37
C LEU A 247 4.44 2.05 24.39
N ILE A 248 4.10 1.96 25.68
CA ILE A 248 4.87 2.56 26.78
C ILE A 248 6.23 1.88 26.85
N ASP A 249 6.24 0.55 26.82
CA ASP A 249 7.47 -0.23 26.93
C ASP A 249 8.43 0.04 25.76
N ASN A 250 7.89 0.44 24.60
CA ASN A 250 8.65 0.81 23.41
C ASN A 250 8.76 2.32 23.16
N GLN A 251 8.41 3.18 24.13
CA GLN A 251 8.35 4.65 23.97
C GLN A 251 9.59 5.25 23.30
N LYS A 252 10.79 4.75 23.61
CA LYS A 252 12.06 5.21 23.03
C LYS A 252 12.15 5.04 21.50
N LYS A 253 11.38 4.11 20.92
CA LYS A 253 11.37 3.82 19.48
C LYS A 253 10.26 4.56 18.73
N LEU A 254 9.39 5.29 19.43
CA LEU A 254 8.17 5.89 18.88
C LEU A 254 8.29 7.39 18.64
N ASP A 255 9.51 7.94 18.58
CA ASP A 255 9.81 9.32 18.17
C ASP A 255 8.90 10.38 18.83
N ASN A 256 8.78 10.39 20.17
CA ASN A 256 7.91 11.31 20.95
C ASN A 256 6.39 11.10 20.80
N PHE A 257 5.93 9.93 20.35
CA PHE A 257 4.52 9.55 20.42
C PHE A 257 3.98 9.65 21.86
N ASP A 258 2.88 10.37 22.08
CA ASP A 258 2.28 10.58 23.40
C ASP A 258 1.40 9.39 23.79
N THR A 259 2.05 8.34 24.30
CA THR A 259 1.36 7.10 24.72
C THR A 259 0.41 7.34 25.89
N ILE A 260 0.70 8.30 26.77
CA ILE A 260 -0.15 8.58 27.92
C ILE A 260 -1.48 9.20 27.45
N LYS A 261 -1.41 10.19 26.55
CA LYS A 261 -2.61 10.76 25.93
C LYS A 261 -3.38 9.70 25.12
N PHE A 262 -2.69 8.88 24.33
CA PHE A 262 -3.33 7.79 23.57
C PHE A 262 -4.14 6.86 24.46
N ARG A 263 -3.56 6.39 25.58
CA ARG A 263 -4.24 5.52 26.54
C ARG A 263 -5.39 6.22 27.26
N SER A 264 -5.24 7.50 27.60
CA SER A 264 -6.31 8.30 28.19
C SER A 264 -7.51 8.42 27.23
N ASP A 265 -7.25 8.75 25.96
CA ASP A 265 -8.28 8.84 24.93
C ASP A 265 -8.93 7.48 24.64
N PHE A 266 -8.19 6.38 24.75
CA PHE A 266 -8.72 5.01 24.64
C PHE A 266 -9.81 4.77 25.70
N VAL A 267 -9.50 5.00 26.97
CA VAL A 267 -10.45 4.82 28.08
C VAL A 267 -11.66 5.72 27.90
N LYS A 268 -11.42 7.02 27.61
CA LYS A 268 -12.49 7.99 27.36
C LYS A 268 -13.42 7.54 26.23
N SER A 269 -12.85 7.08 25.11
CA SER A 269 -13.61 6.63 23.95
C SER A 269 -14.46 5.40 24.25
N CYS A 270 -13.94 4.43 25.00
CA CYS A 270 -14.71 3.26 25.42
C CYS A 270 -15.89 3.65 26.32
N ASN A 271 -15.65 4.52 27.31
CA ASN A 271 -16.70 5.02 28.20
C ASN A 271 -17.81 5.78 27.43
N GLU A 272 -17.43 6.62 26.45
CA GLU A 272 -18.39 7.32 25.57
C GLU A 272 -19.22 6.38 24.71
N MET A 273 -18.69 5.20 24.39
CA MET A 273 -19.39 4.14 23.64
C MET A 273 -20.24 3.24 24.56
N GLY A 274 -20.22 3.46 25.87
CA GLY A 274 -20.97 2.68 26.85
C GLY A 274 -20.26 1.41 27.34
N TYR A 275 -18.97 1.25 27.03
CA TYR A 275 -18.16 0.12 27.48
C TYR A 275 -17.36 0.48 28.72
N LEU A 276 -17.32 -0.44 29.68
CA LEU A 276 -16.54 -0.29 30.90
C LEU A 276 -15.30 -1.18 30.81
N LEU A 277 -14.14 -0.55 30.82
CA LEU A 277 -12.87 -1.30 30.88
C LEU A 277 -12.69 -1.85 32.30
N ILE A 278 -12.47 -3.16 32.41
CA ILE A 278 -12.42 -3.92 33.68
C ILE A 278 -10.98 -4.14 34.15
#